data_AF-A0A6V8CVF8-F1
#
_entry.id   AF-A0A6V8CVF8-F1
#
_cell.length_a   1.000
_cell.length_b   1.000
_cell.length_c   1.000
_cell.angle_alpha   90.00
_cell.angle_beta   90.00
_cell.angle_gamma   90.00
#
_symmetry.space_group_name_H-M   'P 1'
#
loop_
_entity.id
_entity.type
_entity.pdbx_description
1 polymer ?
#
loop_
_entity_poly.entity_id
_entity_poly.type
_entity_poly.pdbx_seq_one_letter_code
_entity_poly.pdbx_strand_id
1 'polypeptide(L)'
;MTETVDGKMMTNEFLGSLAVVYFMTSMAVGTSGVTNAMAAGLVLAVMMMTLSGAMILPWITLGRVMKQEMDWQTGVLAWLMQILGGVVAYSIDWWVMRGQGHDAMVEAAFTTYLSNFSLDASVILMTFIGAFLLMMVWSRLGGGWAIGIFAWMLMSGGIDVVSAGGVGGMIVTASYGTDAIVQVLGMMILGGVGAAAWLYFDEMVLSAEDAGKAREAAE
;
A
#
# COMPACT_ATOMS: atom_id res chain seq x y z
N MET A 1 29.83 -5.90 7.29
CA MET A 1 28.93 -5.36 8.32
C MET A 1 27.58 -6.00 8.11
N THR A 2 27.13 -6.87 9.02
CA THR A 2 25.75 -7.36 9.02
C THR A 2 24.90 -6.25 9.62
N GLU A 3 24.21 -5.48 8.78
CA GLU A 3 23.19 -4.55 9.25
C GLU A 3 22.17 -5.34 10.06
N THR A 4 22.05 -5.01 11.34
CA THR A 4 21.00 -5.58 12.18
C THR A 4 19.68 -5.02 11.69
N VAL A 5 18.83 -5.89 11.16
CA VAL A 5 17.42 -5.61 10.83
C VAL A 5 16.79 -4.70 11.89
N ASP A 6 16.21 -3.57 11.47
CA ASP A 6 15.48 -2.68 12.38
C ASP A 6 14.15 -3.32 12.81
N GLY A 7 14.18 -4.03 13.94
CA GLY A 7 13.01 -4.71 14.48
C GLY A 7 11.84 -3.78 14.81
N LYS A 8 12.10 -2.49 15.12
CA LYS A 8 11.03 -1.52 15.38
C LYS A 8 10.31 -1.18 14.10
N MET A 9 11.05 -0.87 13.04
CA MET A 9 10.48 -0.64 11.71
C MET A 9 9.66 -1.85 11.25
N MET A 10 10.20 -3.06 11.36
CA MET A 10 9.49 -4.30 10.98
C MET A 10 8.18 -4.50 11.75
N THR A 11 8.18 -4.20 13.06
CA THR A 11 6.97 -4.26 13.89
C THR A 11 5.96 -3.21 13.44
N ASN A 12 6.42 -2.00 13.10
CA ASN A 12 5.57 -0.93 12.63
C ASN A 12 4.92 -1.25 11.27
N GLU A 13 5.66 -1.86 10.34
CA GLU A 13 5.12 -2.33 9.06
C GLU A 13 4.00 -3.35 9.26
N PHE A 14 4.22 -4.32 10.15
CA PHE A 14 3.22 -5.33 10.48
C PHE A 14 1.98 -4.74 11.14
N LEU A 15 2.13 -3.94 12.19
CA LEU A 15 1.00 -3.36 12.93
C LEU A 15 0.20 -2.37 12.07
N GLY A 16 0.91 -1.55 11.29
CA GLY A 16 0.29 -0.61 10.37
C GLY A 16 -0.53 -1.33 9.30
N SER A 17 0.04 -2.35 8.66
CA SER A 17 -0.64 -3.08 7.60
C SER A 17 -1.82 -3.91 8.14
N LEU A 18 -1.63 -4.55 9.30
CA LEU A 18 -2.71 -5.27 10.00
C LEU A 18 -3.89 -4.33 10.28
N ALA A 19 -3.63 -3.16 10.87
CA ALA A 19 -4.71 -2.22 11.19
C ALA A 19 -5.44 -1.75 9.93
N VAL A 20 -4.72 -1.33 8.89
CA VAL A 20 -5.32 -0.84 7.65
C VAL A 20 -6.18 -1.91 7.00
N VAL A 21 -5.67 -3.14 6.87
CA VAL A 21 -6.40 -4.24 6.21
C VAL A 21 -7.60 -4.69 7.06
N TYR A 22 -7.45 -4.79 8.37
CA TYR A 22 -8.53 -5.21 9.28
C TYR A 22 -9.72 -4.24 9.20
N PHE A 23 -9.48 -2.94 9.36
CA PHE A 23 -10.56 -1.96 9.30
C PHE A 23 -11.15 -1.79 7.90
N MET A 24 -10.32 -1.90 6.84
CA MET A 24 -10.81 -1.90 5.47
C MET A 24 -11.79 -3.06 5.20
N THR A 25 -11.46 -4.26 5.66
CA THR A 25 -12.21 -5.49 5.33
C THR A 25 -13.38 -5.74 6.28
N SER A 26 -13.21 -5.53 7.59
CA SER A 26 -14.32 -5.57 8.56
C SER A 26 -15.44 -4.58 8.20
N MET A 27 -15.08 -3.38 7.70
CA MET A 27 -16.07 -2.39 7.25
C MET A 27 -16.60 -2.68 5.84
N ALA A 28 -15.93 -3.53 5.05
CA ALA A 28 -16.38 -3.93 3.72
C ALA A 28 -17.59 -4.86 3.71
N VAL A 29 -17.81 -5.59 4.79
CA VAL A 29 -18.93 -6.53 4.88
C VAL A 29 -20.25 -5.75 4.92
N GLY A 30 -20.99 -5.78 3.79
CA GLY A 30 -22.32 -5.17 3.67
C GLY A 30 -22.34 -3.67 3.37
N THR A 31 -21.21 -3.05 2.97
CA THR A 31 -21.14 -1.61 2.68
C THR A 31 -20.61 -1.32 1.27
N SER A 32 -20.56 -0.03 0.91
CA SER A 32 -20.09 0.42 -0.41
C SER A 32 -18.56 0.48 -0.50
N GLY A 33 -18.01 0.37 -1.72
CA GLY A 33 -16.55 0.46 -1.94
C GLY A 33 -15.92 1.78 -1.46
N VAL A 34 -16.68 2.89 -1.44
CA VAL A 34 -16.21 4.19 -0.93
C VAL A 34 -16.01 4.17 0.59
N THR A 35 -16.88 3.47 1.32
CA THR A 35 -16.76 3.32 2.77
C THR A 35 -15.48 2.57 3.16
N ASN A 36 -15.11 1.56 2.35
CA ASN A 36 -13.92 0.74 2.58
C ASN A 36 -12.64 1.51 2.28
N ALA A 37 -12.65 2.27 1.18
CA ALA A 37 -11.58 3.19 0.81
C ALA A 37 -11.34 4.24 1.91
N MET A 38 -12.43 4.78 2.49
CA MET A 38 -12.36 5.75 3.59
C MET A 38 -11.77 5.12 4.84
N ALA A 39 -12.23 3.93 5.24
CA ALA A 39 -11.70 3.22 6.40
C ALA A 39 -10.19 2.95 6.24
N ALA A 40 -9.78 2.42 5.09
CA ALA A 40 -8.38 2.13 4.79
C ALA A 40 -7.51 3.38 4.90
N GLY A 41 -7.90 4.48 4.24
CA GLY A 41 -7.08 5.69 4.22
C GLY A 41 -7.09 6.48 5.53
N LEU A 42 -8.21 6.54 6.27
CA LEU A 42 -8.23 7.20 7.58
C LEU A 42 -7.42 6.42 8.61
N VAL A 43 -7.53 5.08 8.61
CA VAL A 43 -6.69 4.25 9.49
C VAL A 43 -5.23 4.37 9.10
N LEU A 44 -4.90 4.36 7.81
CA LEU A 44 -3.53 4.62 7.36
C LEU A 44 -3.02 5.98 7.85
N ALA A 45 -3.83 7.03 7.77
CA ALA A 45 -3.47 8.35 8.28
C ALA A 45 -3.15 8.31 9.78
N VAL A 46 -3.99 7.65 10.58
CA VAL A 46 -3.76 7.46 12.03
C VAL A 46 -2.49 6.65 12.30
N MET A 47 -2.29 5.55 11.59
CA MET A 47 -1.10 4.70 11.77
C MET A 47 0.17 5.45 11.37
N MET A 48 0.14 6.28 10.34
CA MET A 48 1.27 7.14 9.94
C MET A 48 1.59 8.24 10.97
N MET A 49 0.60 8.74 11.71
CA MET A 49 0.85 9.63 12.86
C MET A 49 1.45 8.88 14.05
N THR A 50 1.12 7.60 14.20
CA THR A 50 1.43 6.81 15.39
C THR A 50 2.76 6.07 15.27
N LEU A 51 3.06 5.54 14.08
CA LEU A 51 4.19 4.66 13.81
C LEU A 51 5.27 5.37 13.01
N SER A 52 6.19 6.03 13.71
CA SER A 52 7.30 6.70 13.05
C SER A 52 8.22 5.73 12.29
N GLY A 53 8.65 6.13 11.09
CA GLY A 53 9.52 5.34 10.23
C GLY A 53 8.83 4.20 9.46
N ALA A 54 7.51 4.03 9.62
CA ALA A 54 6.75 3.05 8.87
C ALA A 54 6.41 3.53 7.46
N MET A 55 6.35 2.61 6.52
CA MET A 55 5.86 2.83 5.16
C MET A 55 4.43 2.30 5.01
N ILE A 56 4.12 1.14 5.62
CA ILE A 56 2.82 0.45 5.67
C ILE A 56 2.31 -0.05 4.30
N LEU A 57 2.56 0.72 3.24
CA LEU A 57 2.15 0.46 1.88
C LEU A 57 3.30 -0.15 1.06
N PRO A 58 3.08 -1.31 0.41
CA PRO A 58 4.07 -1.94 -0.46
C PRO A 58 4.62 -1.03 -1.56
N TRP A 59 3.81 -0.11 -2.09
CA TRP A 59 4.24 0.80 -3.16
C TRP A 59 5.39 1.71 -2.73
N ILE A 60 5.30 2.26 -1.51
CA ILE A 60 6.34 3.12 -0.94
C ILE A 60 7.61 2.29 -0.73
N THR A 61 7.47 1.10 -0.14
CA THR A 61 8.59 0.19 0.12
C THR A 61 9.31 -0.21 -1.16
N LEU A 62 8.58 -0.69 -2.16
CA LEU A 62 9.15 -1.09 -3.45
C LEU A 62 9.78 0.10 -4.19
N GLY A 63 9.15 1.27 -4.16
CA GLY A 63 9.70 2.48 -4.78
C GLY A 63 11.06 2.87 -4.19
N ARG A 64 11.19 2.86 -2.85
CA ARG A 64 12.45 3.18 -2.16
C ARG A 64 13.54 2.14 -2.40
N VAL A 65 13.18 0.85 -2.45
CA VAL A 65 14.12 -0.23 -2.81
C VAL A 65 14.62 -0.06 -4.23
N MET A 66 13.73 0.19 -5.19
CA MET A 66 14.10 0.42 -6.59
C MET A 66 15.01 1.65 -6.75
N LYS A 67 14.75 2.71 -5.97
CA LYS A 67 15.57 3.92 -5.96
C LYS A 67 16.91 3.77 -5.20
N GLN A 68 17.09 2.66 -4.48
CA GLN A 68 18.23 2.43 -3.59
C GLN A 68 18.32 3.38 -2.40
N GLU A 69 17.19 3.99 -2.00
CA GLU A 69 17.06 4.70 -0.71
C GLU A 69 16.86 3.76 0.48
N MET A 70 16.64 2.47 0.18
CA MET A 70 16.49 1.40 1.14
C MET A 70 17.21 0.17 0.62
N ASP A 71 17.99 -0.49 1.47
CA ASP A 71 18.60 -1.77 1.14
C ASP A 71 17.52 -2.82 0.82
N TRP A 72 17.82 -3.70 -0.14
CA TRP A 72 16.85 -4.69 -0.61
C TRP A 72 16.47 -5.70 0.48
N GLN A 73 17.37 -6.06 1.40
CA GLN A 73 17.06 -7.02 2.48
C GLN A 73 16.05 -6.40 3.44
N THR A 74 16.30 -5.15 3.83
CA THR A 74 15.39 -4.38 4.68
C THR A 74 14.05 -4.17 3.99
N GLY A 75 14.05 -3.83 2.71
CA GLY A 75 12.82 -3.60 1.95
C GLY A 75 12.00 -4.86 1.72
N VAL A 76 12.64 -5.99 1.39
CA VAL A 76 11.94 -7.29 1.27
C VAL A 76 11.37 -7.70 2.61
N LEU A 77 12.11 -7.53 3.71
CA LEU A 77 11.58 -7.89 5.03
C LEU A 77 10.41 -6.99 5.44
N ALA A 78 10.50 -5.67 5.21
CA ALA A 78 9.41 -4.73 5.44
C ALA A 78 8.16 -5.13 4.64
N TRP A 79 8.34 -5.46 3.36
CA TRP A 79 7.28 -5.94 2.50
C TRP A 79 6.64 -7.25 2.99
N LEU A 80 7.45 -8.21 3.46
CA LEU A 80 6.94 -9.44 4.07
C LEU A 80 6.16 -9.17 5.37
N MET A 81 6.60 -8.20 6.19
CA MET A 81 5.86 -7.81 7.39
C MET A 81 4.52 -7.15 7.05
N GLN A 82 4.44 -6.36 5.98
CA GLN A 82 3.18 -5.80 5.47
C GLN A 82 2.25 -6.93 5.01
N ILE A 83 2.74 -7.89 4.21
CA ILE A 83 1.96 -9.06 3.79
C ILE A 83 1.48 -9.85 5.01
N LEU A 84 2.35 -10.11 5.98
CA LEU A 84 1.98 -10.83 7.21
C LEU A 84 0.87 -10.10 7.97
N GLY A 85 0.93 -8.76 8.07
CA GLY A 85 -0.13 -7.95 8.65
C GLY A 85 -1.45 -8.12 7.91
N GLY A 86 -1.42 -8.08 6.57
CA GLY A 86 -2.60 -8.31 5.73
C GLY A 86 -3.20 -9.71 5.89
N VAL A 87 -2.39 -10.76 5.95
CA VAL A 87 -2.83 -12.15 6.17
C VAL A 87 -3.49 -12.30 7.53
N VAL A 88 -2.86 -11.77 8.59
CA VAL A 88 -3.41 -11.86 9.95
C VAL A 88 -4.74 -11.11 10.06
N ALA A 89 -4.83 -9.90 9.50
CA ALA A 89 -6.06 -9.13 9.46
C ALA A 89 -7.20 -9.89 8.77
N TYR A 90 -6.99 -10.34 7.52
CA TYR A 90 -7.99 -11.13 6.79
C TYR A 90 -8.40 -12.41 7.51
N SER A 91 -7.44 -13.07 8.19
CA SER A 91 -7.72 -14.26 8.97
C SER A 91 -8.64 -13.95 10.15
N ILE A 92 -8.40 -12.85 10.87
CA ILE A 92 -9.25 -12.41 11.98
C ILE A 92 -10.66 -12.14 11.45
N ASP A 93 -10.80 -11.36 10.38
CA ASP A 93 -12.11 -11.02 9.82
C ASP A 93 -12.86 -12.27 9.35
N TRP A 94 -12.17 -13.20 8.70
CA TRP A 94 -12.75 -14.49 8.31
C TRP A 94 -13.30 -15.25 9.51
N TRP A 95 -12.52 -15.42 10.58
CA TRP A 95 -12.95 -16.17 11.76
C TRP A 95 -14.05 -15.48 12.55
N VAL A 96 -14.00 -14.15 12.67
CA VAL A 96 -15.04 -13.35 13.33
C VAL A 96 -16.36 -13.46 12.58
N MET A 97 -16.34 -13.26 11.25
CA MET A 97 -17.54 -13.34 10.42
C MET A 97 -18.09 -14.76 10.37
N ARG A 98 -17.22 -15.78 10.36
CA ARG A 98 -17.64 -17.17 10.50
C ARG A 98 -18.36 -17.45 11.83
N GLY A 99 -17.85 -16.90 12.94
CA GLY A 99 -18.51 -17.00 14.24
C GLY A 99 -19.90 -16.35 14.28
N GLN A 100 -20.16 -15.40 13.37
CA GLN A 100 -21.45 -14.72 13.20
C GLN A 100 -22.35 -15.37 12.13
N GLY A 101 -21.89 -16.43 11.45
CA GLY A 101 -22.61 -17.07 10.35
C GLY A 101 -22.57 -16.30 9.01
N HIS A 102 -21.57 -15.42 8.83
CA HIS A 102 -21.38 -14.56 7.66
C HIS A 102 -20.09 -14.89 6.88
N ASP A 103 -19.54 -16.10 7.02
CA ASP A 103 -18.30 -16.53 6.34
C ASP A 103 -18.38 -16.39 4.81
N ALA A 104 -19.53 -16.76 4.22
CA ALA A 104 -19.76 -16.59 2.80
C ALA A 104 -19.68 -15.13 2.32
N MET A 105 -19.91 -14.14 3.20
CA MET A 105 -19.83 -12.73 2.83
C MET A 105 -18.38 -12.24 2.70
N VAL A 106 -17.46 -12.78 3.51
CA VAL A 106 -16.02 -12.44 3.40
C VAL A 106 -15.41 -13.04 2.15
N GLU A 107 -15.78 -14.30 1.84
CA GLU A 107 -15.41 -14.94 0.59
C GLU A 107 -15.95 -14.17 -0.61
N ALA A 108 -17.25 -13.86 -0.59
CA ALA A 108 -17.90 -13.08 -1.64
C ALA A 108 -17.27 -11.70 -1.83
N ALA A 109 -16.87 -11.02 -0.74
CA ALA A 109 -16.21 -9.72 -0.83
C ALA A 109 -14.86 -9.82 -1.59
N PHE A 110 -14.05 -10.84 -1.27
CA PHE A 110 -12.77 -11.03 -1.95
C PHE A 110 -12.94 -11.50 -3.39
N THR A 111 -13.83 -12.46 -3.66
CA THR A 111 -14.09 -12.93 -5.03
C THR A 111 -14.71 -11.83 -5.90
N THR A 112 -15.54 -10.95 -5.33
CA THR A 112 -16.09 -9.78 -6.06
C THR A 112 -15.00 -8.78 -6.41
N TYR A 113 -14.06 -8.52 -5.50
CA TYR A 113 -12.88 -7.72 -5.78
C TYR A 113 -12.04 -8.30 -6.93
N LEU A 114 -11.91 -9.64 -6.99
CA LEU A 114 -11.23 -10.33 -8.09
C LEU A 114 -12.03 -10.28 -9.40
N SER A 115 -13.34 -10.52 -9.37
CA SER A 115 -14.17 -10.58 -10.59
C SER A 115 -14.37 -9.23 -11.26
N ASN A 116 -14.24 -8.14 -10.50
CA ASN A 116 -14.31 -6.77 -11.03
C ASN A 116 -12.99 -6.32 -11.68
N PHE A 117 -11.97 -7.17 -11.68
CA PHE A 117 -10.69 -6.85 -12.28
C PHE A 117 -10.69 -7.11 -13.79
N SER A 118 -10.50 -6.03 -14.54
CA SER A 118 -10.14 -6.07 -15.94
C SER A 118 -8.78 -5.40 -16.07
N LEU A 119 -7.75 -6.18 -16.41
CA LEU A 119 -6.43 -5.63 -16.71
C LEU A 119 -6.49 -4.92 -18.07
N ASP A 120 -6.85 -3.65 -18.06
CA ASP A 120 -6.81 -2.79 -19.23
C ASP A 120 -5.76 -1.68 -19.08
N ALA A 121 -5.49 -0.99 -20.20
CA ALA A 121 -4.50 0.08 -20.24
C ALA A 121 -4.83 1.23 -19.28
N SER A 122 -6.12 1.46 -18.98
CA SER A 122 -6.55 2.53 -18.08
C SER A 122 -6.20 2.20 -16.63
N VAL A 123 -6.44 0.97 -16.17
CA VAL A 123 -6.11 0.49 -14.82
C VAL A 123 -4.60 0.53 -14.60
N ILE A 124 -3.82 0.06 -15.58
CA ILE A 124 -2.35 0.11 -15.53
C ILE A 124 -1.87 1.57 -15.38
N LEU A 125 -2.36 2.47 -16.24
CA LEU A 125 -1.93 3.87 -16.22
C LEU A 125 -2.35 4.57 -14.92
N MET A 126 -3.57 4.33 -14.45
CA MET A 126 -4.08 4.92 -13.21
C MET A 126 -3.31 4.44 -11.99
N THR A 127 -2.94 3.15 -11.91
CA THR A 127 -2.09 2.66 -10.82
C THR A 127 -0.70 3.27 -10.86
N PHE A 128 -0.09 3.35 -12.04
CA PHE A 128 1.23 3.99 -12.19
C PHE A 128 1.19 5.46 -11.76
N ILE A 129 0.24 6.25 -12.29
CA ILE A 129 0.09 7.67 -11.95
C ILE A 129 -0.30 7.85 -10.49
N GLY A 130 -1.22 7.03 -9.98
CA GLY A 130 -1.64 7.07 -8.58
C GLY A 130 -0.47 6.83 -7.64
N ALA A 131 0.39 5.85 -7.92
CA ALA A 131 1.58 5.57 -7.13
C ALA A 131 2.64 6.67 -7.25
N PHE A 132 2.84 7.23 -8.45
CA PHE A 132 3.72 8.38 -8.67
C PHE A 132 3.29 9.57 -7.80
N LEU A 133 2.01 9.93 -7.83
CA LEU A 133 1.47 11.04 -7.03
C LEU A 133 1.47 10.73 -5.54
N LEU A 134 1.21 9.48 -5.15
CA LEU A 134 1.26 9.07 -3.75
C LEU A 134 2.68 9.20 -3.21
N MET A 135 3.68 8.78 -3.99
CA MET A 135 5.08 8.94 -3.60
C MET A 135 5.52 10.40 -3.57
N MET A 136 4.98 11.25 -4.46
CA MET A 136 5.14 12.71 -4.38
C MET A 136 4.65 13.26 -3.05
N VAL A 137 3.42 12.91 -2.65
CA VAL A 137 2.86 13.35 -1.37
C VAL A 137 3.71 12.83 -0.21
N TRP A 138 4.15 11.57 -0.28
CA TRP A 138 4.97 10.95 0.76
C TRP A 138 6.33 11.64 0.91
N SER A 139 7.09 11.83 -0.18
CA SER A 139 8.45 12.38 -0.09
C SER A 139 8.43 13.86 0.26
N ARG A 140 7.51 14.64 -0.31
CA ARG A 140 7.43 16.10 -0.09
C ARG A 140 6.89 16.46 1.30
N LEU A 141 6.07 15.60 1.92
CA LEU A 141 5.52 15.82 3.25
C LEU A 141 6.21 14.99 4.34
N GLY A 142 7.29 14.26 4.02
CA GLY A 142 8.09 13.51 4.98
C GLY A 142 7.39 12.29 5.60
N GLY A 143 6.51 11.62 4.86
CA GLY A 143 5.85 10.38 5.30
C GLY A 143 4.76 10.56 6.37
N GLY A 144 4.05 11.68 6.36
CA GLY A 144 2.98 11.99 7.31
C GLY A 144 1.57 11.49 6.94
N TRP A 145 0.60 11.83 7.80
CA TRP A 145 -0.81 11.42 7.73
C TRP A 145 -1.53 11.73 6.40
N ALA A 146 -1.07 12.75 5.68
CA ALA A 146 -1.63 13.17 4.39
C ALA A 146 -1.64 12.01 3.36
N ILE A 147 -0.70 11.07 3.51
CA ILE A 147 -0.64 9.87 2.68
C ILE A 147 -1.89 8.99 2.81
N GLY A 148 -2.49 8.92 4.01
CA GLY A 148 -3.70 8.16 4.26
C GLY A 148 -4.92 8.78 3.60
N ILE A 149 -5.04 10.11 3.66
CA ILE A 149 -6.10 10.83 2.96
C ILE A 149 -5.95 10.68 1.44
N PHE A 150 -4.72 10.79 0.93
CA PHE A 150 -4.48 10.62 -0.49
C PHE A 150 -4.75 9.19 -0.97
N ALA A 151 -4.35 8.18 -0.19
CA ALA A 151 -4.67 6.78 -0.45
C ALA A 151 -6.19 6.55 -0.49
N TRP A 152 -6.96 7.14 0.43
CA TRP A 152 -8.42 7.10 0.37
C TRP A 152 -8.97 7.69 -0.95
N MET A 153 -8.46 8.83 -1.40
CA MET A 153 -8.89 9.45 -2.65
C MET A 153 -8.60 8.55 -3.86
N LEU A 154 -7.41 7.94 -3.93
CA LEU A 154 -7.05 7.00 -4.99
C LEU A 154 -7.97 5.76 -4.97
N MET A 155 -8.20 5.17 -3.80
CA MET A 155 -9.08 4.01 -3.64
C MET A 155 -10.55 4.32 -3.97
N SER A 156 -11.02 5.51 -3.63
CA SER A 156 -12.37 5.98 -4.03
C SER A 156 -12.48 6.17 -5.54
N GLY A 157 -11.35 6.46 -6.21
CA GLY A 157 -11.22 6.49 -7.67
C GLY A 157 -11.04 5.11 -8.31
N GLY A 158 -11.12 4.02 -7.55
CA GLY A 158 -11.02 2.64 -8.05
C GLY A 158 -9.60 2.07 -8.12
N ILE A 159 -8.60 2.75 -7.53
CA ILE A 159 -7.21 2.27 -7.52
C ILE A 159 -6.94 1.48 -6.24
N ASP A 160 -6.52 0.22 -6.36
CA ASP A 160 -6.14 -0.57 -5.19
C ASP A 160 -4.73 -0.22 -4.70
N VAL A 161 -4.67 0.54 -3.60
CA VAL A 161 -3.43 0.98 -2.96
C VAL A 161 -2.97 0.02 -1.85
N VAL A 162 -3.89 -0.77 -1.26
CA VAL A 162 -3.63 -1.66 -0.11
C VAL A 162 -3.39 -3.10 -0.59
N SER A 163 -2.43 -3.23 -1.49
CA SER A 163 -2.12 -4.51 -2.16
C SER A 163 -1.66 -5.63 -1.21
N ALA A 164 -1.14 -5.30 -0.02
CA ALA A 164 -0.83 -6.29 1.03
C ALA A 164 -2.09 -6.98 1.56
N GLY A 165 -3.22 -6.26 1.63
CA GLY A 165 -4.53 -6.85 1.95
C GLY A 165 -4.99 -7.81 0.87
N GLY A 166 -4.75 -7.49 -0.41
CA GLY A 166 -5.01 -8.39 -1.53
C GLY A 166 -4.31 -9.75 -1.39
N VAL A 167 -3.04 -9.77 -0.98
CA VAL A 167 -2.29 -11.02 -0.73
C VAL A 167 -2.89 -11.80 0.44
N GLY A 168 -3.26 -11.10 1.52
CA GLY A 168 -3.96 -11.69 2.65
C GLY A 168 -5.26 -12.38 2.26
N GLY A 169 -6.10 -11.69 1.48
CA GLY A 169 -7.35 -12.22 0.95
C GLY A 169 -7.13 -13.44 0.06
N MET A 170 -6.13 -13.43 -0.83
CA MET A 170 -5.80 -14.59 -1.68
C MET A 170 -5.44 -15.82 -0.83
N ILE A 171 -4.60 -15.65 0.19
CA ILE A 171 -4.11 -16.75 1.01
C ILE A 171 -5.25 -17.34 1.85
N VAL A 172 -6.03 -16.50 2.51
CA VAL A 172 -7.09 -16.92 3.43
C VAL A 172 -8.25 -17.57 2.70
N THR A 173 -8.62 -17.07 1.51
CA THR A 173 -9.72 -17.61 0.70
C THR A 173 -9.27 -18.69 -0.29
N ALA A 174 -7.98 -19.04 -0.33
CA ALA A 174 -7.39 -19.97 -1.29
C ALA A 174 -7.63 -19.62 -2.78
N SER A 175 -7.68 -18.32 -3.09
CA SER A 175 -7.98 -17.79 -4.43
C SER A 175 -6.69 -17.50 -5.23
N TYR A 176 -6.08 -18.55 -5.80
CA TYR A 176 -4.77 -18.48 -6.47
C TYR A 176 -4.80 -18.46 -8.01
N GLY A 177 -5.91 -18.03 -8.61
CA GLY A 177 -6.03 -17.94 -10.07
C GLY A 177 -5.03 -16.94 -10.68
N THR A 178 -4.72 -17.10 -11.97
CA THR A 178 -3.82 -16.20 -12.71
C THR A 178 -4.25 -14.74 -12.59
N ASP A 179 -5.54 -14.47 -12.73
CA ASP A 179 -6.08 -13.11 -12.61
C ASP A 179 -5.86 -12.52 -11.21
N ALA A 180 -6.04 -13.32 -10.16
CA ALA A 180 -5.78 -12.90 -8.78
C ALA A 180 -4.30 -12.58 -8.55
N ILE A 181 -3.40 -13.41 -9.07
CA ILE A 181 -1.95 -13.18 -8.97
C ILE A 181 -1.56 -11.90 -9.70
N VAL A 182 -2.05 -11.70 -10.93
CA VAL A 182 -1.74 -10.51 -11.75
C VAL A 182 -2.32 -9.25 -11.12
N GLN A 183 -3.56 -9.29 -10.65
CA GLN A 183 -4.19 -8.17 -9.96
C GLN A 183 -3.45 -7.78 -8.69
N VAL A 184 -3.16 -8.74 -7.81
CA VAL A 184 -2.61 -8.43 -6.50
C VAL A 184 -1.13 -8.13 -6.59
N LEU A 185 -0.33 -9.00 -7.21
CA LEU A 185 1.13 -8.82 -7.28
C LEU A 185 1.54 -7.89 -8.42
N GLY A 186 0.88 -7.98 -9.58
CA GLY A 186 1.21 -7.14 -10.74
C GLY A 186 0.94 -5.66 -10.45
N MET A 187 -0.22 -5.33 -9.88
CA MET A 187 -0.55 -3.95 -9.53
C MET A 187 0.30 -3.42 -8.37
N MET A 188 0.72 -4.30 -7.46
CA MET A 188 1.69 -3.96 -6.41
C MET A 188 3.06 -3.56 -6.98
N ILE A 189 3.61 -4.38 -7.88
CA ILE A 189 4.88 -4.10 -8.55
C ILE A 189 4.77 -2.82 -9.38
N LEU A 190 3.69 -2.69 -10.16
CA LEU A 190 3.44 -1.50 -10.99
C LEU A 190 3.35 -0.22 -10.15
N GLY A 191 2.68 -0.29 -8.99
CA GLY A 191 2.67 0.80 -8.03
C GLY A 191 4.06 1.13 -7.50
N GLY A 192 4.86 0.11 -7.16
CA GLY A 192 6.28 0.29 -6.81
C GLY A 192 7.09 1.00 -7.90
N VAL A 193 6.89 0.63 -9.17
CA VAL A 193 7.55 1.28 -10.32
C VAL A 193 7.11 2.74 -10.47
N GLY A 194 5.81 3.03 -10.32
CA GLY A 194 5.29 4.41 -10.33
C GLY A 194 5.86 5.27 -9.20
N ALA A 195 5.97 4.71 -8.00
CA ALA A 195 6.60 5.36 -6.86
C ALA A 195 8.10 5.64 -7.10
N ALA A 196 8.84 4.66 -7.64
CA ALA A 196 10.24 4.85 -8.01
C ALA A 196 10.41 5.94 -9.07
N ALA A 197 9.52 5.98 -10.07
CA ALA A 197 9.56 6.98 -11.14
C ALA A 197 9.45 8.41 -10.60
N TRP A 198 8.63 8.64 -9.57
CA TRP A 198 8.60 9.93 -8.88
C TRP A 198 9.94 10.27 -8.23
N LEU A 199 10.54 9.34 -7.49
CA LEU A 199 11.81 9.60 -6.81
C LEU A 199 12.95 9.94 -7.79
N TYR A 200 13.01 9.25 -8.94
CA TYR A 200 13.95 9.61 -9.99
C TYR A 200 13.65 10.98 -10.60
N PHE A 201 12.38 11.29 -10.86
CA PHE A 201 11.97 12.58 -11.40
C PHE A 201 12.30 13.75 -10.46
N ASP A 202 12.01 13.60 -9.17
CA ASP A 202 12.26 14.61 -8.13
C ASP A 202 13.75 14.94 -8.00
N GLU A 203 14.62 13.93 -8.07
CA GLU A 203 16.07 14.12 -8.05
C GLU A 203 16.57 14.80 -9.34
N MET A 204 16.15 14.30 -10.50
CA MET A 204 16.67 14.73 -11.79
C MET A 204 16.22 16.14 -12.18
N VAL A 205 15.00 16.52 -11.83
CA VAL A 205 14.38 17.75 -12.35
C VAL A 205 14.28 18.79 -11.26
N LEU A 206 13.56 18.48 -10.17
CA LEU A 206 13.15 19.50 -9.20
C LEU A 206 14.28 19.84 -8.21
N SER A 207 14.87 18.81 -7.59
CA SER A 207 15.95 19.00 -6.62
C SER A 207 17.20 19.60 -7.27
N ALA A 208 17.48 19.23 -8.53
CA ALA A 208 18.56 19.82 -9.31
C ALA A 208 18.31 21.31 -9.62
N GLU A 209 17.08 21.68 -9.97
CA GLU A 209 16.69 23.08 -10.22
C GLU A 209 16.80 23.94 -8.95
N ASP A 210 16.31 23.42 -7.82
CA ASP A 210 16.37 24.12 -6.52
C ASP A 210 17.82 24.36 -6.07
N ALA A 211 18.71 23.38 -6.28
CA ALA A 211 20.14 23.53 -6.00
C ALA A 211 20.81 24.59 -6.90
N GLY A 212 20.41 24.67 -8.18
CA GLY A 212 20.89 25.70 -9.11
C GLY A 212 20.49 27.10 -8.65
N LYS A 213 19.21 27.30 -8.32
CA LYS A 213 18.70 28.59 -7.82
C LYS A 213 19.35 29.01 -6.50
N ALA A 214 19.59 28.06 -5.59
CA ALA A 214 20.25 28.35 -4.32
C ALA A 214 21.70 28.83 -4.52
N ARG A 215 22.39 28.29 -5.53
CA ARG A 215 23.74 28.72 -5.88
C ARG A 215 23.76 30.12 -6.49
N GLU A 216 22.84 30.42 -7.41
CA GLU A 216 22.71 31.76 -8.01
C GLU A 216 22.37 32.84 -6.97
N ALA A 217 21.61 32.50 -5.93
CA ALA A 217 21.28 33.43 -4.85
C ALA A 217 22.44 33.67 -3.86
N ALA A 218 23.50 32.85 -3.91
CA ALA A 218 24.66 32.94 -3.03
C ALA A 218 25.87 33.63 -3.66
N GLU A 219 25.81 33.94 -4.96
CA GLU A 219 26.80 34.71 -5.75
C GLU A 219 26.41 36.19 -5.83
#